data_AF-A0AAN6IK44-F1
#
_entry.id   AF-A0AAN6IK44-F1
#
_cell.length_a   1.000
_cell.length_b   1.000
_cell.length_c   1.000
_cell.angle_alpha   90.00
_cell.angle_beta   90.00
_cell.angle_gamma   90.00
#
_symmetry.space_group_name_H-M   'P 1'
#
loop_
_entity.id
_entity.type
_entity.pdbx_description
1 polymer ?
#
loop_
_entity_poly.entity_id
_entity_poly.type
_entity_poly.pdbx_seq_one_letter_code
_entity_poly.pdbx_strand_id
1 'polypeptide(L)' 'MANSPHGGILKDLYVRDEPIQASLQAEAETLPYVTLTERQLCDLELILNGGFSPLDGFLT' A
#
# COMPACT_ATOMS: atom_id res chain seq x y z
N MET A 1 12.86 19.58 12.21
CA MET A 1 11.56 18.90 12.31
C MET A 1 11.21 18.38 10.92
N ALA A 2 10.59 17.20 10.82
CA ALA A 2 10.11 16.70 9.54
C ALA A 2 8.88 17.51 9.07
N ASN A 3 8.62 17.51 7.76
CA ASN A 3 7.42 18.11 7.18
C ASN A 3 6.20 17.22 7.43
N SER A 4 5.00 17.82 7.45
CA SER A 4 3.75 17.06 7.48
C SER A 4 3.57 16.24 6.18
N PRO A 5 2.94 15.05 6.24
CA PRO A 5 2.58 14.28 5.06
C PRO A 5 1.72 15.08 4.09
N HIS A 6 1.84 14.80 2.80
CA HIS A 6 0.96 15.38 1.81
C HIS A 6 -0.49 14.88 2.03
N GLY A 7 -1.46 15.79 2.06
CA GLY A 7 -2.83 15.50 2.48
C GLY A 7 -3.04 15.40 4.00
N GLY A 8 -2.00 15.67 4.81
CA GLY A 8 -2.07 15.76 6.27
C GLY A 8 -2.04 14.42 7.02
N ILE A 9 -2.20 13.30 6.31
CA ILE A 9 -2.19 11.95 6.89
C ILE A 9 -1.24 11.09 6.07
N LEU A 10 -0.30 10.42 6.74
CA LEU A 10 0.54 9.42 6.13
C LEU A 10 -0.28 8.14 5.90
N LYS A 11 -0.34 7.68 4.66
CA LYS A 11 -0.99 6.42 4.26
C LYS A 11 -0.04 5.23 4.43
N ASP A 12 0.39 4.95 5.66
CA ASP A 12 1.17 3.75 5.94
C ASP A 12 0.23 2.53 6.01
N LEU A 13 0.16 1.78 4.91
CA LEU A 13 -0.77 0.67 4.75
C LEU A 13 -0.25 -0.59 5.44
N TYR A 14 1.07 -0.74 5.59
CA TYR A 14 1.65 -1.82 6.38
C TYR A 14 1.25 -1.71 7.85
N VAL A 15 1.38 -0.52 8.45
CA VAL A 15 0.98 -0.29 9.85
C VAL A 15 -0.54 -0.39 10.02
N ARG A 16 -1.31 0.12 9.04
CA ARG A 16 -2.78 0.00 9.05
C ARG A 16 -3.23 -1.46 9.11
N ASP A 17 -2.61 -2.32 8.30
CA ASP A 17 -3.06 -3.70 8.07
C ASP A 17 -2.34 -4.75 8.93
N GLU A 18 -1.35 -4.35 9.73
CA GLU A 18 -0.61 -5.24 10.64
C GLU A 18 -1.54 -6.14 11.48
N PRO A 19 -2.64 -5.66 12.09
CA PRO A 19 -3.52 -6.51 12.90
C PRO A 19 -4.25 -7.61 12.12
N ILE A 20 -4.40 -7.46 10.81
CA ILE A 20 -5.18 -8.38 9.95
C ILE A 20 -4.30 -9.12 8.93
N GLN A 21 -2.98 -9.01 9.04
CA GLN A 21 -2.01 -9.56 8.09
C GLN A 21 -2.26 -11.04 7.77
N ALA A 22 -2.52 -11.88 8.78
CA ALA A 22 -2.76 -13.31 8.59
C ALA A 22 -4.04 -13.59 7.77
N SER A 23 -5.09 -12.80 7.98
CA SER A 23 -6.33 -12.93 7.21
C SER A 23 -6.11 -12.51 5.76
N LEU A 24 -5.38 -11.42 5.53
CA LEU A 24 -5.07 -10.93 4.18
C LEU A 24 -4.22 -11.94 3.40
N GLN A 25 -3.25 -12.59 4.04
CA GLN A 25 -2.45 -13.64 3.41
C GLN A 25 -3.32 -14.83 2.99
N ALA A 26 -4.18 -15.31 3.90
CA ALA A 26 -5.08 -16.43 3.60
C ALA A 26 -6.08 -16.09 2.49
N GLU A 27 -6.65 -14.87 2.47
CA GLU A 27 -7.55 -14.43 1.42
C GLU A 27 -6.83 -14.30 0.07
N ALA A 28 -5.62 -13.72 0.05
CA ALA A 28 -4.83 -13.53 -1.17
C ALA A 28 -4.52 -14.83 -1.91
N GLU A 29 -4.47 -15.97 -1.21
CA GLU A 29 -4.31 -17.30 -1.83
C GLU A 29 -5.53 -17.74 -2.66
N THR A 30 -6.70 -17.15 -2.41
CA THR A 30 -7.96 -17.50 -3.07
C THR A 30 -8.30 -16.60 -4.26
N LEU A 31 -7.60 -15.48 -4.41
CA LEU A 31 -7.89 -14.44 -5.40
C LEU A 31 -7.16 -14.68 -6.73
N PRO A 32 -7.69 -14.16 -7.85
CA PRO A 32 -6.95 -14.12 -9.11
C PRO A 32 -5.66 -13.31 -8.97
N TYR A 33 -4.57 -13.85 -9.52
CA TYR A 33 -3.26 -13.21 -9.47
C TYR A 33 -3.03 -12.29 -10.67
N VAL A 34 -2.41 -11.16 -10.40
CA VAL A 34 -1.85 -10.26 -11.41
C VAL A 34 -0.36 -10.10 -11.13
N THR A 35 0.48 -10.53 -12.07
CA THR A 35 1.92 -10.29 -11.97
C THR A 35 2.23 -8.84 -12.35
N LEU A 36 2.78 -8.09 -11.41
CA LEU A 36 3.15 -6.70 -11.64
C LEU A 36 4.44 -6.60 -12.47
N THR A 37 4.49 -5.60 -13.34
CA THR A 37 5.75 -5.15 -13.96
C THR A 37 6.66 -4.50 -12.94
N GLU A 38 7.95 -4.35 -13.25
CA GLU A 38 8.92 -3.66 -12.40
C GLU A 38 8.45 -2.26 -11.99
N ARG A 39 7.93 -1.49 -12.95
CA ARG A 39 7.43 -0.14 -12.68
C ARG A 39 6.26 -0.15 -11.69
N GLN A 40 5.31 -1.05 -11.88
CA GLN A 40 4.15 -1.20 -11.00
C GLN A 40 4.54 -1.67 -9.60
N LEU A 41 5.59 -2.47 -9.47
CA LEU A 41 6.12 -2.89 -8.18
C LEU A 41 6.73 -1.71 -7.42
N CYS A 42 7.51 -0.85 -8.08
CA CYS A 42 8.01 0.38 -7.47
C CYS A 42 6.87 1.32 -7.04
N ASP A 43 5.85 1.47 -7.88
CA ASP A 43 4.68 2.29 -7.55
C ASP A 43 3.90 1.68 -6.37
N LEU A 44 3.73 0.35 -6.32
CA LEU A 44 3.09 -0.35 -5.20
C LEU A 44 3.85 -0.15 -3.89
N GLU A 45 5.18 -0.21 -3.90
CA GLU A 45 6.00 0.02 -2.69
C GLU A 45 5.75 1.41 -2.09
N LEU A 46 5.73 2.45 -2.93
CA LEU A 46 5.47 3.83 -2.51
C LEU A 46 4.02 4.07 -2.06
N ILE A 47 3.07 3.29 -2.58
CA ILE A 47 1.68 3.30 -2.10
C ILE A 47 1.62 2.67 -0.70
N LEU A 48 2.19 1.47 -0.53
CA LEU A 48 2.06 0.70 0.71
C LEU A 48 2.76 1.37 1.90
N ASN A 49 3.90 2.02 1.69
CA ASN A 49 4.65 2.70 2.75
C ASN A 49 4.22 4.17 2.97
N GLY A 50 3.24 4.67 2.21
CA GLY A 50 2.75 6.05 2.32
C GLY A 50 3.59 7.12 1.61
N GLY A 51 4.62 6.75 0.85
CA GLY A 51 5.39 7.67 0.00
C GLY A 51 4.54 8.42 -1.04
N PHE A 52 3.40 7.85 -1.43
CA PHE A 52 2.41 8.46 -2.33
C PHE A 52 1.18 9.06 -1.61
N SER A 53 1.26 9.31 -0.30
CA SER A 53 0.19 10.01 0.41
C SER A 53 -0.28 11.26 -0.37
N PRO A 54 -1.58 11.39 -0.65
CA PRO A 54 -2.71 10.81 0.07
C PRO A 54 -3.25 9.53 -0.59
N LEU A 55 -2.60 9.01 -1.63
CA LEU A 55 -3.02 7.81 -2.34
C LEU A 55 -2.88 6.58 -1.44
N ASP A 56 -3.87 5.69 -1.54
CA ASP A 56 -3.90 4.39 -0.87
C ASP A 56 -4.24 3.24 -1.84
N GLY A 57 -4.07 3.48 -3.14
CA GLY A 57 -4.26 2.53 -4.22
C GLY A 57 -3.83 3.08 -5.58
N PHE A 58 -3.90 2.25 -6.63
CA PHE A 58 -3.71 2.70 -8.01
C PHE A 58 -4.86 3.62 -8.44
N LEU A 59 -4.56 4.60 -9.31
CA LEU A 59 -5.56 5.53 -9.82
C LEU A 59 -6.63 4.82 -10.66
N THR A 60 -7.86 5.33 -10.57
CA THR A 60 -9.05 4.86 -11.30
C THR A 60 -9.41 5.76 -12.47
#